data_AF-A0A7V3AN36-F1
#
_entry.id   AF-A0A7V3AN36-F1
#
_cell.length_a   1.000
_cell.length_b   1.000
_cell.length_c   1.000
_cell.angle_alpha   90.00
_cell.angle_beta   90.00
_cell.angle_gamma   90.00
#
_symmetry.space_group_name_H-M   'P 1'
#
loop_
_entity.id
_entity.type
_entity.pdbx_description
1 polymer ?
#
loop_
_entity_poly.entity_id
_entity_poly.type
_entity_poly.pdbx_seq_one_letter_code
_entity_poly.pdbx_strand_id
1 'polypeptide(L)'
;MRCGEKNSHGPSRCSNDPAIGLPTPCTILYTINNPTSASARRRDTLTTRAPCNRFVPHPCREPLMSQPDQTSRRTSTVMRRLLGSGLSFLLMAWRLRRRARPEVNGPVLDEAGLAPGMTVLDFGCGPGYYTIPAARRVGPSGTVIALDKLPLAAWTVRAAALRHGIRSVRTVTSDLATGLPGDSVDVVLFYDVLHHIPTPAPLLQEFHRVLKVTGLLSVSDHHMRTGDIIAAITDGDYFTHRATGQHTVSFTPQRR
;
A
#
# COMPACT_ATOMS: atom_id res chain seq x y z
N MET A 1 60.20 -38.73 -25.86
CA MET A 1 59.33 -38.91 -27.04
C MET A 1 58.43 -37.67 -27.08
N ARG A 2 58.76 -36.64 -27.90
CA ARG A 2 58.15 -36.30 -29.22
C ARG A 2 56.62 -36.23 -29.18
N CYS A 3 55.87 -35.25 -29.71
CA CYS A 3 56.01 -34.01 -30.50
C CYS A 3 54.66 -33.22 -30.28
N GLY A 4 54.55 -31.88 -30.39
CA GLY A 4 54.30 -31.09 -31.63
C GLY A 4 52.86 -31.29 -32.16
N GLU A 5 51.99 -30.33 -32.50
CA GLU A 5 52.05 -29.01 -33.20
C GLU A 5 50.75 -28.20 -32.85
N LYS A 6 50.71 -26.85 -32.74
CA LYS A 6 50.65 -25.79 -33.79
C LYS A 6 49.61 -26.12 -34.90
N ASN A 7 48.74 -25.26 -35.43
CA ASN A 7 48.75 -23.81 -35.67
C ASN A 7 47.37 -23.40 -36.28
N SER A 8 46.73 -22.30 -35.84
CA SER A 8 46.48 -21.05 -36.61
C SER A 8 45.52 -21.08 -37.82
N HIS A 9 44.48 -20.22 -37.83
CA HIS A 9 44.25 -19.11 -38.80
C HIS A 9 42.82 -18.53 -38.64
N GLY A 10 42.73 -17.21 -38.43
CA GLY A 10 41.50 -16.42 -38.53
C GLY A 10 41.09 -16.14 -40.00
N PRO A 11 40.15 -15.22 -40.25
CA PRO A 11 40.50 -13.81 -40.11
C PRO A 11 39.43 -12.90 -39.47
N SER A 12 39.94 -11.72 -39.14
CA SER A 12 39.37 -10.53 -38.50
C SER A 12 38.66 -9.55 -39.45
N ARG A 13 37.95 -8.57 -38.84
CA ARG A 13 37.45 -7.24 -39.30
C ARG A 13 35.99 -7.25 -39.76
N CYS A 14 35.12 -6.33 -39.34
CA CYS A 14 35.31 -4.88 -39.33
C CYS A 14 34.96 -4.16 -38.02
N SER A 15 35.80 -3.17 -37.72
CA SER A 15 35.58 -2.02 -36.86
C SER A 15 34.59 -1.03 -37.48
N ASN A 16 33.91 -0.24 -36.64
CA ASN A 16 33.98 1.23 -36.60
C ASN A 16 32.87 1.80 -35.70
N ASP A 17 33.29 2.34 -34.55
CA ASP A 17 32.71 3.54 -33.91
C ASP A 17 33.46 4.77 -34.48
N PRO A 18 33.10 6.05 -34.22
CA PRO A 18 32.05 6.61 -33.34
C PRO A 18 31.26 7.80 -33.96
N ALA A 19 30.12 8.20 -33.36
CA ALA A 19 29.74 9.63 -33.29
C ALA A 19 28.61 9.92 -32.30
N ILE A 20 28.87 10.96 -31.51
CA ILE A 20 28.09 11.64 -30.47
C ILE A 20 26.81 12.27 -31.04
N GLY A 21 25.69 12.22 -30.30
CA GLY A 21 24.47 12.97 -30.62
C GLY A 21 23.44 12.96 -29.48
N LEU A 22 23.51 13.97 -28.60
CA LEU A 22 22.51 14.33 -27.58
C LEU A 22 21.28 15.03 -28.23
N PRO A 23 20.14 15.14 -27.52
CA PRO A 23 18.80 15.08 -28.13
C PRO A 23 18.30 16.41 -28.69
N THR A 24 17.60 16.37 -29.82
CA THR A 24 16.83 17.50 -30.35
C THR A 24 15.46 17.63 -29.69
N PRO A 25 14.99 18.86 -29.40
CA PRO A 25 13.79 19.10 -28.59
C PRO A 25 12.49 18.94 -29.39
N CYS A 26 11.48 18.34 -28.74
CA CYS A 26 10.09 18.41 -29.16
C CYS A 26 9.59 19.86 -29.05
N THR A 27 9.48 20.56 -30.17
CA THR A 27 8.81 21.86 -30.25
C THR A 27 7.30 21.67 -30.13
N ILE A 28 6.76 22.13 -29.00
CA ILE A 28 5.33 22.31 -28.78
C ILE A 28 4.88 23.51 -29.64
N LEU A 29 4.14 23.25 -30.72
CA LEU A 29 3.44 24.29 -31.46
C LEU A 29 2.17 24.68 -30.70
N TYR A 30 2.24 25.78 -29.96
CA TYR A 30 1.05 26.51 -29.51
C TYR A 30 0.60 27.43 -30.65
N THR A 31 -0.59 27.18 -31.20
CA THR A 31 -1.27 28.07 -32.14
C THR A 31 -1.89 29.22 -31.36
N ILE A 32 -1.28 30.41 -31.46
CA ILE A 32 -1.84 31.68 -31.00
C ILE A 32 -2.72 32.25 -32.12
N ASN A 33 -4.05 32.18 -31.94
CA ASN A 33 -5.00 32.94 -32.77
C ASN A 33 -5.07 34.38 -32.23
N ASN A 34 -4.78 35.35 -33.09
CA ASN A 34 -5.23 36.72 -32.87
C ASN A 34 -5.79 37.30 -34.19
N PRO A 35 -6.91 38.03 -34.15
CA PRO A 35 -7.69 38.41 -35.32
C PRO A 35 -7.21 39.75 -35.88
N THR A 36 -7.35 39.98 -37.20
CA THR A 36 -7.63 41.32 -37.75
C THR A 36 -7.88 41.30 -39.26
N SER A 37 -9.08 41.78 -39.63
CA SER A 37 -9.40 42.64 -40.78
C SER A 37 -9.25 42.08 -42.22
N ALA A 38 -9.96 42.54 -43.25
CA ALA A 38 -11.24 43.23 -43.41
C ALA A 38 -11.60 43.16 -44.92
N SER A 39 -12.90 43.16 -45.22
CA SER A 39 -13.57 43.63 -46.45
C SER A 39 -13.45 42.84 -47.77
N ALA A 40 -14.61 42.43 -48.30
CA ALA A 40 -15.06 42.74 -49.66
C ALA A 40 -16.59 42.52 -49.80
N ARG A 41 -17.26 43.49 -50.46
CA ARG A 41 -18.70 43.54 -50.86
C ARG A 41 -18.94 42.57 -52.06
N ARG A 42 -20.14 42.18 -52.52
CA ARG A 42 -21.46 42.82 -52.65
C ARG A 42 -22.47 41.76 -53.23
N ARG A 43 -23.75 41.80 -52.80
CA ARG A 43 -25.05 41.69 -53.55
C ARG A 43 -25.29 40.50 -54.52
N ASP A 44 -26.46 39.90 -54.73
CA ASP A 44 -27.90 40.04 -54.42
C ASP A 44 -28.45 38.57 -54.40
N THR A 45 -29.59 38.15 -53.82
CA THR A 45 -30.99 38.48 -54.14
C THR A 45 -31.91 37.79 -53.11
N LEU A 46 -33.02 38.46 -52.79
CA LEU A 46 -34.13 37.99 -51.97
C LEU A 46 -34.87 36.79 -52.60
N THR A 47 -35.33 35.85 -51.77
CA THR A 47 -36.72 35.38 -51.84
C THR A 47 -37.28 35.05 -50.46
N THR A 48 -38.42 35.66 -50.19
CA THR A 48 -39.28 35.62 -49.00
C THR A 48 -39.91 34.26 -48.70
N ARG A 49 -40.10 33.94 -47.41
CA ARG A 49 -41.39 33.58 -46.77
C ARG A 49 -41.23 33.26 -45.27
N ALA A 50 -41.89 34.06 -44.43
CA ALA A 50 -42.42 33.68 -43.12
C ALA A 50 -43.95 33.90 -43.18
N PRO A 51 -44.79 33.53 -42.20
CA PRO A 51 -44.50 32.92 -40.89
C PRO A 51 -45.44 31.73 -40.54
N CYS A 52 -45.13 30.96 -39.48
CA CYS A 52 -46.16 30.44 -38.58
C CYS A 52 -45.57 29.94 -37.26
N ASN A 53 -46.19 30.39 -36.15
CA ASN A 53 -46.13 29.86 -34.79
C ASN A 53 -44.78 29.79 -34.05
N ARG A 54 -44.46 30.94 -33.45
CA ARG A 54 -44.30 31.14 -31.99
C ARG A 54 -44.44 29.87 -31.13
N PHE A 55 -43.33 29.20 -30.88
CA PHE A 55 -43.14 28.35 -29.71
C PHE A 55 -41.94 28.92 -28.96
N VAL A 56 -42.19 29.57 -27.83
CA VAL A 56 -41.14 30.06 -26.93
C VAL A 56 -40.83 28.89 -26.00
N PRO A 57 -39.63 28.26 -26.05
CA PRO A 57 -39.26 27.31 -25.02
C PRO A 57 -39.00 28.10 -23.72
N HIS A 58 -39.77 27.80 -22.69
CA HIS A 58 -39.45 28.20 -21.32
C HIS A 58 -38.05 27.66 -20.95
N PRO A 59 -37.19 28.43 -20.27
CA PRO A 59 -36.00 27.85 -19.68
C PRO A 59 -36.45 26.90 -18.57
N CYS A 60 -36.21 25.60 -18.75
CA CYS A 60 -36.23 24.64 -17.65
C CYS A 60 -35.27 25.16 -16.58
N ARG A 61 -35.83 25.59 -15.44
CA ARG A 61 -35.04 25.78 -14.22
C ARG A 61 -34.45 24.42 -13.86
N GLU A 62 -33.13 24.31 -13.94
CA GLU A 62 -32.42 23.22 -13.27
C GLU A 62 -32.85 23.18 -11.80
N PRO A 63 -33.16 22.01 -11.23
CA PRO A 63 -33.31 21.91 -9.80
C PRO A 63 -31.94 22.19 -9.18
N LEU A 64 -31.88 23.29 -8.44
CA LEU A 64 -30.74 23.68 -7.61
C LEU A 64 -30.31 22.46 -6.80
N MET A 65 -29.19 21.85 -7.19
CA MET A 65 -28.51 20.84 -6.38
C MET A 65 -28.33 21.45 -4.99
N SER A 66 -29.05 20.93 -4.00
CA SER A 66 -28.81 21.23 -2.61
C SER A 66 -27.38 20.79 -2.29
N GLN A 67 -26.49 21.78 -2.19
CA GLN A 67 -25.14 21.59 -1.68
C GLN A 67 -25.26 20.86 -0.34
N PRO A 68 -24.60 19.71 -0.15
CA PRO A 68 -24.61 19.07 1.16
C PRO A 68 -23.99 20.03 2.17
N ASP A 69 -24.74 20.27 3.23
CA ASP A 69 -24.46 21.14 4.36
C ASP A 69 -23.02 20.95 4.87
N GLN A 70 -22.18 21.97 4.68
CA GLN A 70 -20.76 21.96 5.04
C GLN A 70 -20.51 22.06 6.56
N THR A 71 -21.56 22.02 7.40
CA THR A 71 -21.44 22.27 8.84
C THR A 71 -21.16 21.03 9.70
N SER A 72 -21.09 19.80 9.15
CA SER A 72 -20.84 18.59 9.98
C SER A 72 -19.38 18.12 10.10
N ARG A 73 -18.41 18.74 9.40
CA ARG A 73 -16.98 18.31 9.42
C ARG A 73 -16.11 19.02 10.46
N ARG A 74 -16.63 19.29 11.66
CA ARG A 74 -15.87 19.92 12.77
C ARG A 74 -15.82 19.10 14.06
N THR A 75 -15.72 17.79 13.93
CA THR A 75 -15.24 16.88 14.99
C THR A 75 -14.28 15.90 14.30
N SER A 76 -12.95 16.04 14.31
CA SER A 76 -12.09 16.00 15.49
C SER A 76 -10.59 15.99 15.09
N THR A 77 -10.08 17.05 14.44
CA THR A 77 -8.63 17.14 14.13
C THR A 77 -7.75 16.99 15.38
N VAL A 78 -8.25 17.42 16.54
CA VAL A 78 -7.59 17.27 17.85
C VAL A 78 -7.56 15.82 18.33
N MET A 79 -8.63 15.04 18.15
CA MET A 79 -8.67 13.63 18.57
C MET A 79 -7.79 12.76 17.67
N ARG A 80 -7.73 13.02 16.35
CA ARG A 80 -6.75 12.40 15.43
C ARG A 80 -5.30 12.72 15.82
N ARG A 81 -5.01 13.96 16.27
CA ARG A 81 -3.67 14.34 16.75
C ARG A 81 -3.31 13.70 18.08
N LEU A 82 -4.28 13.51 18.99
CA LEU A 82 -4.05 12.80 20.25
C LEU A 82 -3.83 11.31 20.00
N LEU A 83 -4.60 10.65 19.15
CA LEU A 83 -4.41 9.23 18.78
C LEU A 83 -3.06 8.95 18.10
N GLY A 84 -2.46 9.94 17.44
CA GLY A 84 -1.12 9.88 16.85
C GLY A 84 0.01 10.48 17.70
N SER A 85 -0.28 10.90 18.93
CA SER A 85 0.73 11.52 19.80
C SER A 85 1.57 10.46 20.52
N GLY A 86 2.84 10.79 20.78
CA GLY A 86 3.74 9.93 21.57
C GLY A 86 3.16 9.58 22.95
N LEU A 87 2.37 10.48 23.56
CA LEU A 87 1.70 10.24 24.84
C LEU A 87 0.65 9.13 24.75
N SER A 88 -0.19 9.14 23.71
CA SER A 88 -1.18 8.07 23.51
C SER A 88 -0.53 6.73 23.22
N PHE A 89 0.55 6.72 22.43
CA PHE A 89 1.35 5.52 22.24
C PHE A 89 1.92 5.01 23.56
N LEU A 90 2.48 5.87 24.41
CA LEU A 90 3.03 5.48 25.72
C LEU A 90 1.95 4.92 26.65
N LEU A 91 0.76 5.53 26.69
CA LEU A 91 -0.37 5.04 27.47
C LEU A 91 -0.86 3.67 26.95
N MET A 92 -0.96 3.50 25.63
CA MET A 92 -1.28 2.23 24.99
C MET A 92 -0.22 1.17 25.33
N ALA A 93 1.06 1.49 25.13
CA ALA A 93 2.17 0.59 25.44
C ALA A 93 2.20 0.19 26.91
N TRP A 94 1.90 1.11 27.82
CA TRP A 94 1.78 0.81 29.25
C TRP A 94 0.59 -0.12 29.55
N ARG A 95 -0.58 0.14 28.96
CA ARG A 95 -1.76 -0.74 29.12
C ARG A 95 -1.48 -2.15 28.60
N LEU A 96 -0.88 -2.23 27.41
CA LEU A 96 -0.50 -3.50 26.80
C LEU A 96 0.58 -4.20 27.61
N ARG A 97 1.61 -3.51 28.13
CA ARG A 97 2.61 -4.11 29.03
C ARG A 97 2.01 -4.71 30.31
N ARG A 98 0.98 -4.09 30.88
CA ARG A 98 0.27 -4.66 32.04
C ARG A 98 -0.55 -5.90 31.70
N ARG A 99 -1.03 -5.98 30.46
CA ARG A 99 -1.79 -7.13 29.93
C ARG A 99 -0.90 -8.19 29.25
N ALA A 100 0.35 -7.85 28.92
CA ALA A 100 1.33 -8.67 28.22
C ALA A 100 1.80 -9.82 29.10
N ARG A 101 0.93 -10.81 29.25
CA ARG A 101 1.31 -12.15 29.67
C ARG A 101 1.66 -12.94 28.40
N PRO A 102 2.83 -13.60 28.33
CA PRO A 102 3.21 -14.44 27.19
C PRO A 102 2.13 -15.46 26.78
N GLU A 103 1.31 -15.88 27.74
CA GLU A 103 0.19 -16.81 27.60
C GLU A 103 -0.96 -16.28 26.73
N VAL A 104 -1.17 -14.96 26.64
CA VAL A 104 -2.32 -14.35 25.93
C VAL A 104 -2.11 -14.27 24.42
N ASN A 105 -0.85 -14.19 23.97
CA ASN A 105 -0.52 -14.00 22.55
C ASN A 105 -0.21 -15.32 21.83
N GLY A 106 -0.16 -16.41 22.60
CA GLY A 106 0.13 -17.74 22.08
C GLY A 106 -0.88 -18.14 21.02
N PRO A 107 -2.17 -18.24 21.37
CA PRO A 107 -3.20 -18.76 20.47
C PRO A 107 -3.29 -18.02 19.13
N VAL A 108 -3.22 -16.68 19.14
CA VAL A 108 -3.29 -15.85 17.93
C VAL A 108 -2.13 -16.16 16.98
N LEU A 109 -0.91 -16.27 17.50
CA LEU A 109 0.28 -16.56 16.70
C LEU A 109 0.40 -18.03 16.29
N ASP A 110 -0.20 -18.93 17.07
CA ASP A 110 -0.26 -20.35 16.76
C ASP A 110 -1.21 -20.58 15.56
N GLU A 111 -2.34 -19.88 15.51
CA GLU A 111 -3.24 -19.88 14.33
C GLU A 111 -2.60 -19.29 13.07
N ALA A 112 -1.65 -18.35 13.23
CA ALA A 112 -0.88 -17.80 12.11
C ALA A 112 0.17 -18.79 11.54
N GLY A 113 0.38 -19.95 12.18
CA GLY A 113 1.24 -21.01 11.67
C GLY A 113 2.73 -20.64 11.60
N LEU A 114 3.20 -19.76 12.48
CA LEU A 114 4.61 -19.32 12.48
C LEU A 114 5.55 -20.50 12.80
N ALA A 115 6.56 -20.67 11.96
CA ALA A 115 7.55 -21.74 12.09
C ALA A 115 8.99 -21.20 12.07
N PRO A 116 9.97 -21.96 12.60
CA PRO A 116 11.39 -21.61 12.52
C PRO A 116 11.84 -21.30 11.08
N GLY A 117 12.65 -20.25 10.91
CA GLY A 117 13.18 -19.85 9.61
C GLY A 117 12.27 -18.94 8.77
N MET A 118 11.01 -18.74 9.16
CA MET A 118 10.10 -17.87 8.42
C MET A 118 10.49 -16.39 8.48
N THR A 119 10.17 -15.67 7.41
CA THR A 119 10.16 -14.21 7.34
C THR A 119 8.75 -13.70 7.57
N VAL A 120 8.56 -12.90 8.61
CA VAL A 120 7.25 -12.40 9.05
C VAL A 120 7.23 -10.88 8.99
N LEU A 121 6.17 -10.28 8.46
CA LEU A 121 5.91 -8.85 8.54
C LEU A 121 4.84 -8.60 9.62
N ASP A 122 5.19 -7.87 10.67
CA ASP A 122 4.27 -7.37 11.68
C ASP A 122 3.92 -5.91 11.33
N PHE A 123 2.81 -5.72 10.63
CA PHE A 123 2.38 -4.41 10.12
C PHE A 123 1.54 -3.68 11.18
N GLY A 124 1.97 -2.49 11.57
CA GLY A 124 1.44 -1.75 12.72
C GLY A 124 1.90 -2.35 14.05
N CYS A 125 3.19 -2.71 14.15
CA CYS A 125 3.72 -3.50 15.26
C CYS A 125 3.58 -2.84 16.65
N GLY A 126 3.35 -1.52 16.70
CA GLY A 126 3.19 -0.76 17.93
C GLY A 126 4.35 -0.99 18.92
N PRO A 127 4.09 -1.32 20.19
CA PRO A 127 5.13 -1.57 21.19
C PRO A 127 5.81 -2.94 21.05
N GLY A 128 5.50 -3.72 20.02
CA GLY A 128 6.09 -5.05 19.79
C GLY A 128 5.39 -6.20 20.51
N TYR A 129 4.09 -6.05 20.77
CA TYR A 129 3.29 -7.03 21.53
C TYR A 129 3.27 -8.40 20.85
N TYR A 130 3.15 -8.43 19.52
CA TYR A 130 3.23 -9.63 18.69
C TYR A 130 4.62 -9.87 18.12
N THR A 131 5.38 -8.81 17.83
CA THR A 131 6.74 -8.90 17.29
C THR A 131 7.66 -9.80 18.12
N ILE A 132 7.72 -9.58 19.45
CA ILE A 132 8.67 -10.29 20.31
C ILE A 132 8.33 -11.80 20.43
N PRO A 133 7.07 -12.19 20.69
CA PRO A 133 6.69 -13.61 20.66
C PRO A 133 6.81 -14.24 19.26
N ALA A 134 6.53 -13.51 18.18
CA ALA A 134 6.73 -14.01 16.82
C ALA A 134 8.22 -14.28 16.55
N ALA A 135 9.11 -13.38 16.99
CA ALA A 135 10.55 -13.54 16.81
C ALA A 135 11.12 -14.76 17.55
N ARG A 136 10.52 -15.14 18.68
CA ARG A 136 10.85 -16.39 19.38
C ARG A 136 10.41 -17.63 18.59
N ARG A 137 9.23 -17.60 17.96
CA ARG A 137 8.71 -18.72 17.16
C ARG A 137 9.52 -18.98 15.90
N VAL A 138 9.87 -17.92 15.17
CA VAL A 138 10.68 -18.05 13.95
C VAL A 138 12.16 -18.34 14.23
N GLY A 139 12.60 -18.13 15.47
CA GLY A 139 13.93 -18.46 15.93
C GLY A 139 15.04 -17.61 15.29
N PRO A 140 16.32 -17.99 15.50
CA PRO A 140 17.48 -17.23 15.02
C PRO A 140 17.72 -17.32 13.51
N SER A 141 17.18 -18.35 12.84
CA SER A 141 17.25 -18.50 11.38
C SER A 141 16.13 -17.74 10.65
N GLY A 142 15.10 -17.30 11.37
CA GLY A 142 13.99 -16.52 10.81
C GLY A 142 14.20 -15.02 10.97
N THR A 143 13.22 -14.23 10.54
CA THR A 143 13.23 -12.78 10.68
C THR A 143 11.82 -12.24 10.87
N VAL A 144 11.64 -11.33 11.81
CA VAL A 144 10.42 -10.52 11.97
C VAL A 144 10.73 -9.08 11.63
N ILE A 145 10.01 -8.56 10.65
CA ILE A 145 10.04 -7.17 10.21
C ILE A 145 8.90 -6.45 10.92
N ALA A 146 9.22 -5.67 11.95
CA ALA A 146 8.29 -4.84 12.68
C ALA A 146 8.15 -3.48 12.00
N LEU A 147 7.01 -3.23 11.37
CA LEU A 147 6.74 -1.99 10.64
C LEU A 147 5.67 -1.18 11.34
N ASP A 148 5.93 0.10 11.58
CA ASP A 148 4.92 1.03 12.11
C ASP A 148 5.21 2.46 11.63
N LYS A 149 4.18 3.28 11.49
CA LYS A 149 4.33 4.70 11.09
C LYS A 149 4.96 5.57 12.19
N LEU A 150 4.91 5.12 13.45
CA LEU A 150 5.43 5.86 14.58
C LEU A 150 6.90 5.48 14.84
N PRO A 151 7.86 6.43 14.81
CA PRO A 151 9.25 6.15 15.15
C PRO A 151 9.42 5.56 16.57
N LEU A 152 8.53 5.93 17.50
CA LEU A 152 8.56 5.45 18.88
C LEU A 152 8.24 3.95 18.99
N ALA A 153 7.44 3.39 18.07
CA ALA A 153 7.19 1.96 17.97
C ALA A 153 8.49 1.21 17.64
N ALA A 154 9.20 1.65 16.59
CA ALA A 154 10.49 1.07 16.21
C ALA A 154 11.51 1.13 17.36
N TRP A 155 11.60 2.25 18.08
CA TRP A 155 12.48 2.36 19.25
C TRP A 155 12.09 1.36 20.36
N THR A 156 10.79 1.26 20.67
CA THR A 156 10.27 0.37 21.72
C THR A 156 10.53 -1.10 21.38
N VAL A 157 10.31 -1.49 20.13
CA VAL A 157 10.57 -2.85 19.64
C VAL A 157 12.05 -3.19 19.72
N ARG A 158 12.95 -2.29 19.28
CA ARG A 158 14.41 -2.50 19.37
C ARG A 158 14.85 -2.69 20.82
N ALA A 159 14.38 -1.84 21.72
CA ALA A 159 14.69 -1.95 23.15
C ALA A 159 14.19 -3.29 23.74
N ALA A 160 12.99 -3.72 23.36
CA ALA A 160 12.44 -4.99 23.80
C ALA A 160 13.23 -6.19 23.24
N ALA A 161 13.60 -6.16 21.96
CA ALA A 161 14.40 -7.21 21.33
C ALA A 161 15.78 -7.35 22.00
N LEU A 162 16.47 -6.23 22.24
CA LEU A 162 17.75 -6.19 22.97
C LEU A 162 17.62 -6.79 24.38
N ARG A 163 16.61 -6.36 25.14
CA ARG A 163 16.35 -6.86 26.50
C ARG A 163 16.10 -8.37 26.54
N HIS A 164 15.56 -8.93 25.46
CA HIS A 164 15.28 -10.37 25.34
C HIS A 164 16.36 -11.15 24.58
N GLY A 165 17.46 -10.51 24.18
CA GLY A 165 18.54 -11.16 23.41
C GLY A 165 18.12 -11.60 21.99
N ILE A 166 17.07 -11.01 21.44
CA ILE A 166 16.52 -11.39 20.13
C ILE A 166 17.24 -10.60 19.03
N ARG A 167 17.82 -11.32 18.07
CA ARG A 167 18.53 -10.75 16.91
C ARG A 167 17.73 -10.83 15.61
N SER A 168 16.69 -11.65 15.58
CA SER A 168 15.82 -11.89 14.41
C SER A 168 14.79 -10.77 14.17
N VAL A 169 14.93 -9.59 14.78
CA VAL A 169 13.98 -8.48 14.61
C VAL A 169 14.62 -7.34 13.85
N ARG A 170 13.96 -6.90 12.78
CA ARG A 170 14.27 -5.68 12.02
C ARG A 170 13.10 -4.73 12.15
N THR A 171 13.36 -3.43 12.31
CA THR A 171 12.28 -2.43 12.40
C THR A 171 12.28 -1.50 11.19
N VAL A 172 11.10 -1.18 10.68
CA VAL A 172 10.87 -0.24 9.58
C VAL A 172 9.90 0.83 10.06
N THR A 173 10.18 2.10 9.74
CA THR A 173 9.25 3.20 10.01
C THR A 173 8.62 3.67 8.72
N SER A 174 7.34 3.37 8.53
CA SER A 174 6.58 3.65 7.31
C SER A 174 5.08 3.52 7.58
N ASP A 175 4.26 4.21 6.81
CA ASP A 175 2.79 4.13 6.88
C ASP A 175 2.17 3.19 5.82
N LEU A 176 2.94 2.83 4.79
CA LEU A 176 2.48 1.98 3.69
C LEU A 176 3.66 1.25 3.04
N ALA A 177 4.65 1.97 2.53
CA ALA A 177 5.74 1.40 1.76
C ALA A 177 6.63 0.51 2.64
N THR A 178 6.65 -0.80 2.40
CA THR A 178 7.45 -1.72 3.23
C THR A 178 8.93 -1.66 2.91
N GLY A 179 9.28 -1.29 1.66
CA GLY A 179 10.65 -1.39 1.14
C GLY A 179 11.14 -2.84 0.98
N LEU A 180 10.25 -3.82 1.10
CA LEU A 180 10.58 -5.24 0.98
C LEU A 180 10.52 -5.69 -0.47
N PRO A 181 11.38 -6.65 -0.89
CA PRO A 181 11.24 -7.29 -2.20
C PRO A 181 9.88 -7.98 -2.35
N GLY A 182 9.43 -8.15 -3.59
CA GLY A 182 8.27 -9.00 -3.86
C GLY A 182 8.55 -10.44 -3.46
N ASP A 183 7.50 -11.20 -3.15
CA ASP A 183 7.60 -12.65 -2.87
C ASP A 183 8.64 -13.01 -1.79
N SER A 184 8.78 -12.18 -0.75
CA SER A 184 9.84 -12.31 0.26
C SER A 184 9.34 -12.66 1.67
N VAL A 185 8.03 -12.49 1.94
CA VAL A 185 7.42 -12.67 3.25
C VAL A 185 6.59 -13.96 3.28
N ASP A 186 6.77 -14.78 4.32
CA ASP A 186 5.98 -15.99 4.55
C ASP A 186 4.63 -15.65 5.20
N VAL A 187 4.62 -14.77 6.19
CA VAL A 187 3.40 -14.38 6.91
C VAL A 187 3.34 -12.87 7.14
N VAL A 188 2.20 -12.26 6.82
CA VAL A 188 1.86 -10.90 7.26
C VAL A 188 0.90 -11.00 8.44
N LEU A 189 1.29 -10.42 9.57
CA LEU A 189 0.42 -10.19 10.73
C LEU A 189 -0.17 -8.79 10.59
N PHE A 190 -1.51 -8.72 10.53
CA PHE A 190 -2.25 -7.48 10.41
C PHE A 190 -3.24 -7.38 11.57
N TYR A 191 -2.71 -7.07 12.75
CA TYR A 191 -3.42 -7.20 14.04
C TYR A 191 -3.75 -5.85 14.67
N ASP A 192 -5.03 -5.61 14.95
CA ASP A 192 -5.57 -4.36 15.52
C ASP A 192 -5.20 -3.09 14.74
N VAL A 193 -5.09 -3.21 13.41
CA VAL A 193 -4.79 -2.08 12.51
C VAL A 193 -5.93 -1.78 11.55
N LEU A 194 -6.64 -2.80 11.05
CA LEU A 194 -7.58 -2.65 9.94
C LEU A 194 -8.69 -1.62 10.26
N HIS A 195 -9.21 -1.59 11.49
CA HIS A 195 -10.24 -0.62 11.90
C HIS A 195 -9.78 0.85 11.85
N HIS A 196 -8.47 1.11 11.77
CA HIS A 196 -7.91 2.44 11.58
C HIS A 196 -7.69 2.83 10.11
N ILE A 197 -7.95 1.92 9.16
CA ILE A 197 -7.67 2.10 7.74
C ILE A 197 -8.99 2.28 6.97
N PRO A 198 -9.35 3.51 6.58
CA PRO A 198 -10.58 3.76 5.81
C PRO A 198 -10.55 3.15 4.40
N THR A 199 -9.36 2.97 3.83
CA THR A 199 -9.18 2.48 2.46
C THR A 199 -8.04 1.45 2.44
N PRO A 200 -8.35 0.15 2.59
CA PRO A 200 -7.33 -0.89 2.73
C PRO A 200 -6.66 -1.26 1.40
N ALA A 201 -7.26 -0.95 0.24
CA ALA A 201 -6.78 -1.40 -1.07
C ALA A 201 -5.27 -1.16 -1.33
N PRO A 202 -4.67 0.02 -1.05
CA PRO A 202 -3.23 0.20 -1.24
C PRO A 202 -2.37 -0.69 -0.33
N LEU A 203 -2.81 -0.94 0.91
CA LEU A 203 -2.13 -1.85 1.83
C LEU A 203 -2.26 -3.30 1.39
N LEU A 204 -3.44 -3.71 0.94
CA LEU A 204 -3.67 -5.06 0.43
C LEU A 204 -2.83 -5.33 -0.82
N GLN A 205 -2.70 -4.34 -1.71
CA GLN A 205 -1.80 -4.44 -2.85
C GLN A 205 -0.34 -4.63 -2.43
N GLU A 206 0.11 -3.89 -1.40
CA GLU A 206 1.48 -4.03 -0.89
C GLU A 206 1.69 -5.38 -0.18
N PHE A 207 0.74 -5.84 0.63
CA PHE A 207 0.79 -7.16 1.27
C PHE A 207 0.83 -8.27 0.24
N HIS A 208 0.00 -8.18 -0.81
CA HIS A 208 -0.02 -9.12 -1.90
C HIS A 208 1.31 -9.20 -2.63
N ARG A 209 1.93 -8.04 -2.89
CA ARG A 209 3.24 -7.94 -3.54
C ARG A 209 4.34 -8.61 -2.72
N VAL A 210 4.40 -8.36 -1.41
CA VAL A 210 5.51 -8.85 -0.56
C VAL A 210 5.33 -10.31 -0.13
N LEU A 211 4.10 -10.80 -0.04
CA LEU A 211 3.82 -12.18 0.32
C LEU A 211 4.30 -13.13 -0.79
N LYS A 212 4.96 -14.21 -0.38
CA LYS A 212 5.21 -15.38 -1.22
C LYS A 212 3.90 -15.95 -1.74
N VAL A 213 3.95 -16.69 -2.85
CA VAL A 213 2.79 -17.41 -3.41
C VAL A 213 2.12 -18.34 -2.37
N THR A 214 2.91 -19.00 -1.53
CA THR A 214 2.42 -19.86 -0.44
C THR A 214 2.24 -19.12 0.89
N GLY A 215 2.35 -17.80 0.86
CA GLY A 215 2.31 -16.97 2.05
C GLY A 215 0.90 -16.82 2.62
N LEU A 216 0.84 -16.30 3.85
CA LEU A 216 -0.40 -16.11 4.60
C LEU A 216 -0.56 -14.66 5.04
N LEU A 217 -1.73 -14.08 4.81
CA LEU A 217 -2.17 -12.89 5.52
C LEU A 217 -3.04 -13.34 6.70
N SER A 218 -2.57 -13.09 7.92
CA SER A 218 -3.30 -13.34 9.16
C SER A 218 -3.82 -12.02 9.72
N VAL A 219 -5.14 -11.95 9.93
CA VAL A 219 -5.82 -10.74 10.41
C VAL A 219 -6.52 -11.05 11.72
N SER A 220 -6.40 -10.15 12.69
CA SER A 220 -7.10 -10.21 13.98
C SER A 220 -7.41 -8.78 14.39
N ASP A 221 -8.68 -8.43 14.50
CA ASP A 221 -9.07 -7.09 14.89
C ASP A 221 -10.32 -7.15 15.76
N HIS A 222 -10.14 -6.91 17.06
CA HIS A 222 -11.24 -7.03 18.03
C HIS A 222 -12.25 -5.89 17.96
N HIS A 223 -11.98 -4.85 17.15
CA HIS A 223 -12.90 -3.75 16.89
C HIS A 223 -13.83 -4.04 15.70
N MET A 224 -13.61 -5.13 14.98
CA MET A 224 -14.36 -5.50 13.79
C MET A 224 -15.01 -6.87 13.96
N ARG A 225 -16.18 -7.06 13.36
CA ARG A 225 -16.79 -8.39 13.27
C ARG A 225 -16.07 -9.19 12.20
N THR A 226 -15.99 -10.51 12.37
CA THR A 226 -15.35 -11.42 11.42
C THR A 226 -15.85 -11.24 9.98
N GLY A 227 -17.16 -11.06 9.78
CA GLY A 227 -17.73 -10.83 8.45
C GLY A 227 -17.27 -9.52 7.80
N ASP A 228 -17.10 -8.46 8.60
CA ASP A 228 -16.62 -7.16 8.11
C ASP A 228 -15.13 -7.24 7.74
N ILE A 229 -14.33 -8.02 8.50
CA ILE A 229 -12.93 -8.29 8.17
C ILE A 229 -12.85 -9.03 6.82
N ILE A 230 -13.62 -10.11 6.65
CA ILE A 230 -13.61 -10.89 5.41
C ILE A 230 -13.96 -9.99 4.23
N ALA A 231 -15.07 -9.24 4.33
CA ALA A 231 -15.52 -8.33 3.27
C ALA A 231 -14.43 -7.30 2.91
N ALA A 232 -13.82 -6.65 3.90
CA ALA A 232 -12.81 -5.63 3.66
C ALA A 232 -11.53 -6.16 2.99
N ILE A 233 -11.12 -7.41 3.30
CA ILE A 233 -9.91 -8.01 2.74
C ILE A 233 -10.16 -8.57 1.33
N THR A 234 -11.35 -9.08 1.03
CA THR A 234 -11.65 -9.73 -0.25
C THR A 234 -12.19 -8.78 -1.34
N ASP A 235 -12.53 -7.53 -1.01
CA ASP A 235 -13.13 -6.55 -1.94
C ASP A 235 -12.26 -6.24 -3.19
N GLY A 236 -10.94 -6.38 -3.08
CA GLY A 236 -9.98 -5.96 -4.12
C GLY A 236 -9.35 -7.06 -4.96
N ASP A 237 -9.85 -8.29 -4.94
CA ASP A 237 -9.29 -9.48 -5.63
C ASP A 237 -7.81 -9.82 -5.32
N TYR A 238 -7.20 -9.19 -4.31
CA TYR A 238 -5.82 -9.50 -3.89
C TYR A 238 -5.74 -10.77 -3.05
N PHE A 239 -6.79 -11.05 -2.28
CA PHE A 239 -6.79 -12.10 -1.28
C PHE A 239 -8.08 -12.90 -1.34
N THR A 240 -7.95 -14.21 -1.17
CA THR A 240 -9.09 -15.11 -0.96
C THR A 240 -9.13 -15.52 0.50
N HIS A 241 -10.33 -15.54 1.09
CA HIS A 241 -10.52 -16.10 2.43
C HIS A 241 -10.14 -17.58 2.44
N ARG A 242 -9.29 -17.97 3.38
CA ARG A 242 -8.80 -19.34 3.53
C ARG A 242 -9.49 -20.05 4.70
N ALA A 243 -9.50 -19.42 5.86
CA ALA A 243 -10.01 -20.01 7.09
C ALA A 243 -10.34 -18.96 8.14
N THR A 244 -11.21 -19.33 9.07
CA THR A 244 -11.52 -18.55 10.28
C THR A 244 -11.17 -19.41 11.48
N GLY A 245 -10.18 -18.96 12.26
CA GLY A 245 -9.79 -19.54 13.54
C GLY A 245 -10.64 -19.00 14.69
N GLN A 246 -10.23 -19.29 15.92
CA GLN A 246 -10.87 -18.74 17.13
C GLN A 246 -10.49 -17.27 17.32
N HIS A 247 -9.29 -16.87 16.88
CA HIS A 247 -8.76 -15.53 17.12
C HIS A 247 -8.41 -14.78 15.84
N THR A 248 -8.17 -15.49 14.74
CA THR A 248 -7.70 -14.91 13.49
C THR A 248 -8.57 -15.29 12.30
N VAL A 249 -8.51 -14.46 11.26
CA VAL A 249 -9.01 -14.78 9.93
C VAL A 249 -7.81 -14.83 9.00
N SER A 250 -7.69 -15.91 8.25
CA SER A 250 -6.55 -16.18 7.38
C SER A 250 -6.93 -16.08 5.91
N PHE A 251 -6.03 -15.50 5.12
CA PHE A 251 -6.22 -15.27 3.69
C PHE A 251 -4.97 -15.67 2.90
N THR A 252 -5.16 -16.11 1.66
CA THR A 252 -4.08 -16.44 0.73
C THR A 252 -4.03 -15.44 -0.41
N PRO A 253 -2.84 -15.06 -0.89
CA PRO A 253 -2.72 -14.16 -2.03
C PRO A 253 -3.27 -14.82 -3.30
N GLN A 254 -4.08 -14.08 -4.05
CA GLN A 254 -4.65 -14.52 -5.32
C GLN A 254 -3.78 -13.99 -6.46
N ARG A 255 -3.11 -14.88 -7.19
CA ARG A 255 -2.35 -14.50 -8.40
C ARG A 255 -3.29 -14.62 -9.61
N ARG A 256 -3.32 -13.59 -10.45
CA ARG A 256 -3.98 -13.61 -11.76
C ARG A 256 -3.04 -14.18 -12.81
#